data_AF-A0A365XUN0-F1
#
_entry.id   AF-A0A365XUN0-F1
#
_cell.length_a   1.000
_cell.length_b   1.000
_cell.length_c   1.000
_cell.angle_alpha   90.00
_cell.angle_beta   90.00
_cell.angle_gamma   90.00
#
_symmetry.space_group_name_H-M   'P 1'
#
loop_
_entity.id
_entity.type
_entity.pdbx_description
1 polymer ?
#
loop_
_entity_poly.entity_id
_entity_poly.type
_entity_poly.pdbx_seq_one_letter_code
_entity_poly.pdbx_strand_id
1 'polypeptide(L)'
;MKFNFFKSSKPVIPVFEALQTSPHKDFYFYRKARWYWLNNDMITIIDSHSPRMITLDPWPQMVFLGATGRLMVSEYINFVASKYKQKIPADLDVTILLMIDKLVAEKLISLSAVQTEPDPQHNLPLK
;
A
#
# COMPACT_ATOMS: atom_id res chain seq x y z
N MET A 1 -33.80 28.64 -12.71
CA MET A 1 -33.33 27.44 -11.99
C MET A 1 -31.92 27.73 -11.47
N LYS A 2 -31.72 27.90 -10.15
CA LYS A 2 -30.39 28.11 -9.57
C LYS A 2 -29.78 26.74 -9.29
N PHE A 3 -28.78 26.34 -10.07
CA PHE A 3 -27.97 25.15 -9.80
C PHE A 3 -26.97 25.49 -8.68
N ASN A 4 -27.24 25.02 -7.47
CA ASN A 4 -26.23 25.01 -6.41
C ASN A 4 -25.20 23.93 -6.74
N PHE A 5 -24.02 24.35 -7.18
CA PHE A 5 -22.86 23.49 -7.32
C PHE A 5 -22.42 23.03 -5.93
N PHE A 6 -22.57 21.74 -5.65
CA PHE A 6 -22.04 21.11 -4.44
C PHE A 6 -20.50 21.26 -4.43
N LYS A 7 -19.99 22.16 -3.57
CA LYS A 7 -18.58 22.14 -3.17
C LYS A 7 -18.33 20.88 -2.34
N SER A 8 -17.85 19.82 -2.97
CA SER A 8 -17.21 18.72 -2.24
C SER A 8 -15.91 19.26 -1.66
N SER A 9 -15.91 19.69 -0.40
CA SER A 9 -14.66 19.93 0.34
C SER A 9 -13.92 18.59 0.40
N LYS A 10 -12.74 18.48 -0.23
CA LYS A 10 -11.87 17.34 0.00
C LYS A 10 -11.67 17.17 1.51
N PRO A 11 -11.73 15.94 2.05
CA PRO A 11 -11.51 15.76 3.47
C PRO A 11 -10.13 16.28 3.85
N VAL A 12 -10.07 16.97 4.99
CA VAL A 12 -8.81 17.46 5.55
C VAL A 12 -8.01 16.22 5.99
N ILE A 13 -6.81 16.06 5.42
CA ILE A 13 -5.90 14.99 5.82
C ILE A 13 -5.42 15.30 7.25
N PRO A 14 -5.61 14.39 8.22
CA PRO A 14 -5.16 14.61 9.58
C PRO A 14 -3.62 14.62 9.63
N VAL A 15 -3.07 15.18 10.71
CA VAL A 15 -1.64 15.03 10.99
C VAL A 15 -1.39 13.56 11.38
N PHE A 16 -0.55 12.89 10.60
CA PHE A 16 -0.17 11.50 10.80
C PHE A 16 1.13 11.42 11.63
N GLU A 17 1.00 11.42 12.96
CA GLU A 17 2.14 11.44 13.90
C GLU A 17 3.03 10.20 13.78
N ALA A 18 2.44 9.01 13.57
CA ALA A 18 3.21 7.78 13.40
C ALA A 18 4.00 7.82 12.07
N LEU A 19 3.42 8.41 11.03
CA LEU A 19 4.15 8.63 9.78
C LEU A 19 5.32 9.61 9.95
N GLN A 20 5.15 10.72 10.68
CA GLN A 20 6.22 11.72 10.87
C GLN A 20 7.43 11.13 11.59
N THR A 21 7.19 10.22 12.54
CA THR A 21 8.23 9.58 13.34
C THR A 21 8.74 8.26 12.74
N SER A 22 8.10 7.75 11.68
CA SER A 22 8.48 6.48 11.07
C SER A 22 9.85 6.56 10.39
N PRO A 23 10.74 5.58 10.63
CA PRO A 23 12.01 5.49 9.92
C PRO A 23 11.83 5.12 8.43
N HIS A 24 10.64 4.67 8.03
CA HIS A 24 10.36 4.18 6.68
C HIS A 24 9.68 5.23 5.79
N LYS A 25 9.30 6.39 6.34
CA LYS A 25 8.48 7.40 5.66
C LYS A 25 9.07 7.91 4.33
N ASP A 26 10.40 7.94 4.22
CA ASP A 26 11.15 8.42 3.05
C ASP A 26 11.72 7.28 2.19
N PHE A 27 11.30 6.04 2.43
CA PHE A 27 11.67 4.89 1.61
C PHE A 27 10.60 4.60 0.57
N TYR A 28 11.04 4.23 -0.62
CA TYR A 28 10.23 3.56 -1.62
C TYR A 28 10.03 2.10 -1.21
N PHE A 29 8.95 1.49 -1.66
CA PHE A 29 8.66 0.09 -1.35
C PHE A 29 8.14 -0.64 -2.58
N TYR A 30 8.64 -1.86 -2.81
CA TYR A 30 8.40 -2.61 -4.03
C TYR A 30 8.23 -4.12 -3.77
N ARG A 31 7.41 -4.78 -4.59
CA ARG A 31 7.13 -6.22 -4.48
C ARG A 31 8.38 -7.09 -4.71
N LYS A 32 8.45 -8.19 -3.95
CA LYS A 32 9.49 -9.23 -4.03
C LYS A 32 8.95 -10.63 -4.29
N ALA A 33 7.63 -10.79 -4.37
CA ALA A 33 6.97 -12.07 -4.57
C ALA A 33 6.09 -12.09 -5.82
N ARG A 34 5.97 -13.27 -6.42
CA ARG A 34 5.05 -13.54 -7.54
C ARG A 34 3.63 -13.66 -6.99
N TRP A 35 2.64 -13.29 -7.78
CA TRP A 35 1.24 -13.34 -7.35
C TRP A 35 0.31 -13.53 -8.54
N TYR A 36 -0.93 -13.92 -8.29
CA TYR A 36 -1.98 -14.00 -9.30
C TYR A 36 -3.34 -13.68 -8.69
N TRP A 37 -4.30 -13.33 -9.54
CA TRP A 37 -5.69 -13.16 -9.12
C TRP A 37 -6.32 -14.53 -8.89
N LEU A 38 -6.73 -14.79 -7.66
CA LEU A 38 -7.53 -15.98 -7.35
C LEU A 38 -8.97 -15.79 -7.83
N ASN A 39 -9.47 -14.57 -7.70
CA ASN A 39 -10.75 -14.10 -8.22
C ASN A 39 -10.71 -12.56 -8.38
N ASN A 40 -11.86 -11.92 -8.53
CA ASN A 40 -11.95 -10.47 -8.76
C ASN A 40 -11.50 -9.61 -7.56
N ASP A 41 -11.46 -10.17 -6.36
CA ASP A 41 -11.25 -9.41 -5.11
C ASP A 41 -9.99 -9.85 -4.35
N MET A 42 -9.48 -11.06 -4.60
CA MET A 42 -8.39 -11.67 -3.83
C MET A 42 -7.23 -12.09 -4.72
N ILE A 43 -6.01 -11.87 -4.21
CA ILE A 43 -4.79 -12.39 -4.80
C ILE A 43 -4.25 -13.57 -4.00
N THR A 44 -3.51 -14.45 -4.68
CA THR A 44 -2.63 -15.41 -4.04
C THR A 44 -1.18 -15.03 -4.32
N ILE A 45 -0.35 -15.01 -3.27
CA ILE A 45 1.09 -14.78 -3.36
C ILE A 45 1.82 -16.12 -3.29
N ILE A 46 2.79 -16.30 -4.17
CA ILE A 46 3.71 -17.45 -4.17
C ILE A 46 5.00 -16.97 -3.49
N ASP A 47 5.18 -17.38 -2.25
CA ASP A 47 6.35 -17.07 -1.44
C ASP A 47 7.49 -18.03 -1.81
N SER A 48 8.56 -17.51 -2.41
CA SER A 48 9.74 -18.30 -2.77
C SER A 48 10.73 -18.43 -1.61
N HIS A 49 10.57 -17.62 -0.55
CA HIS A 49 11.44 -17.64 0.61
C HIS A 49 11.00 -18.67 1.64
N SER A 50 9.69 -18.76 1.88
CA SER A 50 9.05 -19.88 2.56
C SER A 50 8.11 -20.52 1.55
N PRO A 51 8.35 -21.75 1.04
CA PRO A 51 7.58 -22.32 -0.06
C PRO A 51 6.13 -22.59 0.36
N ARG A 52 5.28 -21.58 0.22
CA ARG A 52 3.85 -21.57 0.56
C ARG A 52 3.08 -20.66 -0.40
N MET A 53 1.78 -20.92 -0.50
CA MET A 53 0.83 -20.01 -1.13
C MET A 53 0.00 -19.34 -0.03
N ILE A 54 -0.11 -18.02 -0.07
CA ILE A 54 -0.86 -17.26 0.94
C ILE A 54 -1.86 -16.32 0.27
N THR A 55 -3.04 -16.25 0.86
CA THR A 55 -4.00 -15.17 0.65
C THR A 55 -3.80 -14.13 1.75
N LEU A 56 -3.95 -12.86 1.41
CA LEU A 56 -3.81 -11.76 2.35
C LEU A 56 -5.18 -11.21 2.76
N ASP A 57 -5.27 -10.71 3.98
CA ASP A 57 -6.38 -9.84 4.38
C ASP A 57 -6.42 -8.57 3.50
N PRO A 58 -7.54 -7.84 3.46
CA PRO A 58 -7.69 -6.70 2.54
C PRO A 58 -6.63 -5.60 2.69
N TRP A 59 -6.25 -5.24 3.92
CA TRP A 59 -5.24 -4.22 4.19
C TRP A 59 -3.84 -4.60 3.68
N PRO A 60 -3.25 -5.75 4.09
CA PRO A 60 -1.96 -6.17 3.57
C PRO A 60 -2.00 -6.43 2.06
N GLN A 61 -3.12 -6.95 1.51
CA GLN A 61 -3.27 -7.09 0.06
C GLN A 61 -3.17 -5.74 -0.66
N MET A 62 -3.88 -4.72 -0.17
CA MET A 62 -3.85 -3.38 -0.74
C MET A 62 -2.43 -2.79 -0.69
N VAL A 63 -1.71 -2.92 0.42
CA VAL A 63 -0.33 -2.45 0.56
C VAL A 63 0.62 -3.20 -0.38
N PHE A 64 0.49 -4.52 -0.48
CA PHE A 64 1.28 -5.33 -1.43
C PHE A 64 1.05 -4.89 -2.89
N LEU A 65 -0.20 -4.64 -3.27
CA LEU A 65 -0.55 -4.12 -4.61
C LEU A 65 -0.07 -2.67 -4.82
N GLY A 66 0.02 -1.88 -3.75
CA GLY A 66 0.59 -0.52 -3.76
C GLY A 66 2.11 -0.47 -3.89
N ALA A 67 2.81 -1.55 -3.55
CA ALA A 67 4.27 -1.68 -3.56
C ALA A 67 4.86 -1.78 -4.99
N THR A 68 4.69 -0.70 -5.76
CA THR A 68 5.16 -0.58 -7.15
C THR A 68 6.56 0.02 -7.26
N GLY A 69 7.16 0.43 -6.14
CA GLY A 69 8.46 1.09 -6.12
C GLY A 69 8.48 2.55 -6.55
N ARG A 70 7.31 3.13 -6.83
CA ARG A 70 7.16 4.48 -7.39
C ARG A 70 6.85 5.55 -6.36
N LEU A 71 6.19 5.18 -5.26
CA LEU A 71 5.83 6.08 -4.18
C LEU A 71 6.68 5.77 -2.95
N MET A 72 7.07 6.81 -2.23
CA MET A 72 7.55 6.67 -0.86
C MET A 72 6.39 6.25 0.05
N VAL A 73 6.70 5.68 1.22
CA VAL A 73 5.69 5.29 2.21
C VAL A 73 4.79 6.47 2.59
N SER A 74 5.37 7.65 2.83
CA SER A 74 4.60 8.87 3.14
C SER A 74 3.64 9.27 2.03
N GLU A 75 4.10 9.24 0.79
CA GLU A 75 3.29 9.56 -0.38
C GLU A 75 2.17 8.53 -0.58
N TYR A 76 2.45 7.26 -0.34
CA TYR A 76 1.44 6.20 -0.42
C TYR A 76 0.36 6.36 0.65
N ILE A 77 0.71 6.64 1.91
CA ILE A 77 -0.28 6.88 2.97
C ILE A 77 -1.15 8.09 2.62
N ASN A 78 -0.55 9.18 2.16
CA ASN A 78 -1.28 10.37 1.71
C ASN A 78 -2.18 10.06 0.49
N PHE A 79 -1.69 9.24 -0.44
CA PHE A 79 -2.47 8.78 -1.58
C PHE A 79 -3.70 7.97 -1.14
N VAL A 80 -3.53 7.02 -0.22
CA VAL A 80 -4.64 6.23 0.34
C VAL A 80 -5.61 7.14 1.08
N ALA A 81 -5.12 8.05 1.92
CA ALA A 81 -5.94 9.05 2.61
C ALA A 81 -6.78 9.89 1.64
N SER A 82 -6.21 10.26 0.48
CA SER A 82 -6.91 11.03 -0.56
C SER A 82 -8.07 10.30 -1.23
N LYS A 83 -8.14 8.96 -1.11
CA LYS A 83 -9.24 8.16 -1.67
C LYS A 83 -10.50 8.18 -0.80
N TYR A 84 -10.39 8.60 0.46
CA TYR A 84 -11.56 8.76 1.32
C TYR A 84 -12.41 9.92 0.81
N LYS A 85 -13.72 9.68 0.68
CA LYS A 85 -14.71 10.72 0.35
C LYS A 85 -15.27 11.41 1.59
N GLN A 86 -15.07 10.80 2.76
CA GLN A 86 -15.61 11.23 4.05
C GLN A 86 -14.46 11.35 5.06
N LYS A 87 -14.73 11.06 6.33
CA LYS A 87 -13.74 11.09 7.40
C LYS A 87 -12.61 10.10 7.12
N ILE A 88 -11.38 10.60 7.11
CA ILE A 88 -10.17 9.78 7.06
C ILE A 88 -9.95 9.21 8.46
N PRO A 89 -9.70 7.90 8.61
CA PRO A 89 -9.34 7.30 9.90
C PRO A 89 -8.08 7.96 10.47
N ALA A 90 -8.11 8.28 11.77
CA ALA A 90 -6.99 8.95 12.43
C ALA A 90 -5.75 8.05 12.58
N ASP A 91 -5.97 6.73 12.54
CA ASP A 91 -5.00 5.65 12.69
C ASP A 91 -4.64 4.98 11.34
N LEU A 92 -4.96 5.64 10.22
CA LEU A 92 -4.67 5.13 8.89
C LEU A 92 -3.17 4.92 8.66
N ASP A 93 -2.35 5.87 9.11
CA ASP A 93 -0.89 5.79 9.02
C ASP A 93 -0.34 4.61 9.82
N VAL A 94 -0.79 4.44 11.07
CA VAL A 94 -0.44 3.31 11.93
C VAL A 94 -0.79 1.99 11.24
N THR A 95 -2.01 1.87 10.71
CA THR A 95 -2.48 0.65 10.05
C THR A 95 -1.60 0.31 8.84
N ILE A 96 -1.33 1.28 7.96
CA ILE A 96 -0.52 1.04 6.76
C ILE A 96 0.93 0.73 7.12
N LEU A 97 1.52 1.44 8.08
CA LEU A 97 2.88 1.17 8.55
C LEU A 97 3.02 -0.24 9.10
N LEU A 98 2.07 -0.69 9.94
CA LEU A 98 2.05 -2.07 10.46
C LEU A 98 1.96 -3.12 9.32
N MET A 99 1.20 -2.83 8.27
CA MET A 99 1.12 -3.73 7.11
C MET A 99 2.42 -3.74 6.31
N ILE A 100 3.08 -2.60 6.14
CA ILE A 100 4.40 -2.52 5.50
C ILE A 100 5.40 -3.34 6.31
N ASP A 101 5.48 -3.14 7.62
CA ASP A 101 6.40 -3.86 8.51
C ASP A 101 6.18 -5.37 8.44
N LYS A 102 4.91 -5.80 8.47
CA LYS A 102 4.54 -7.21 8.32
C LYS A 102 5.02 -7.78 6.97
N LEU A 103 4.73 -7.10 5.87
CA LEU A 103 5.10 -7.57 4.52
C LEU A 103 6.62 -7.56 4.30
N VAL A 104 7.35 -6.63 4.92
CA VAL A 104 8.82 -6.60 4.92
C VAL A 104 9.39 -7.76 5.73
N ALA A 105 8.84 -8.03 6.92
CA ALA A 105 9.25 -9.16 7.77
C ALA A 105 9.01 -10.50 7.07
N GLU A 106 7.92 -10.63 6.32
CA GLU A 106 7.61 -11.79 5.48
C GLU A 106 8.36 -11.80 4.13
N LYS A 107 9.19 -10.79 3.85
CA LYS A 107 9.98 -10.63 2.62
C LYS A 107 9.16 -10.59 1.32
N LEU A 108 7.88 -10.22 1.43
CA LEU A 108 6.97 -10.09 0.28
C LEU A 108 7.15 -8.75 -0.43
N ILE A 109 7.62 -7.73 0.31
CA ILE A 109 8.05 -6.44 -0.22
C ILE A 109 9.44 -6.09 0.32
N SER A 110 10.09 -5.11 -0.29
CA SER A 110 11.35 -4.53 0.20
C SER A 110 11.28 -3.02 0.18
N LEU A 111 12.06 -2.39 1.05
CA LEU A 111 12.27 -0.94 1.08
C LEU A 111 13.53 -0.56 0.27
N SER A 112 13.55 0.66 -0.27
CA SER A 112 14.70 1.26 -0.97
C SER A 112 14.75 2.77 -0.74
N ALA A 113 15.96 3.31 -0.56
CA ALA A 113 16.17 4.76 -0.46
C ALA A 113 16.03 5.48 -1.81
N VAL A 114 16.04 4.72 -2.92
CA VAL A 114 15.87 5.24 -4.28
C VAL A 114 14.69 4.56 -4.95
N GLN A 115 14.04 5.27 -5.87
CA GLN A 115 12.94 4.71 -6.66
C GLN A 115 13.43 3.44 -7.38
N THR A 116 12.75 2.31 -7.13
CA THR A 116 13.18 0.98 -7.58
C THR A 116 11.97 0.20 -8.05
N GLU A 117 11.87 -0.10 -9.35
CA GLU A 117 10.77 -0.92 -9.84
C GLU A 117 10.94 -2.40 -9.41
N PRO A 118 9.83 -3.11 -9.11
CA PRO A 118 9.88 -4.55 -8.90
C PRO A 118 10.38 -5.27 -10.14
N ASP A 119 10.96 -6.46 -9.94
CA ASP A 119 11.18 -7.41 -11.03
C ASP A 119 9.87 -7.60 -11.83
N PRO A 120 9.90 -7.63 -13.18
CA PRO A 120 8.71 -7.84 -14.00
C PRO A 120 7.85 -9.04 -13.55
N GLN A 121 8.46 -10.12 -13.07
CA GLN A 121 7.76 -11.32 -12.57
C GLN A 121 7.02 -11.09 -11.25
N HIS A 122 7.36 -10.03 -10.51
CA HIS A 122 6.71 -9.62 -9.26
C HIS A 122 5.77 -8.42 -9.47
N ASN A 123 5.95 -7.68 -10.56
CA ASN A 123 5.15 -6.50 -10.84
C ASN A 123 3.77 -6.85 -11.42
N LEU A 124 3.72 -7.85 -12.30
CA LEU A 124 2.51 -8.28 -12.99
C LEU A 124 1.96 -9.57 -12.39
N PRO A 125 0.62 -9.75 -12.39
CA PRO A 125 0.04 -11.03 -12.01
C PRO A 125 0.48 -12.10 -13.00
N LEU A 126 0.70 -13.31 -12.50
CA LEU A 126 0.86 -14.49 -13.34
C LEU A 126 -0.43 -14.76 -14.12
N LYS A 127 -0.26 -15.25 -15.34
CA LYS A 127 -1.34 -15.72 -16.20
C LYS A 127 -1.73 -17.15 -15.86
#